data_AF-A0A7C1RJ04-F1
#
_entry.id   AF-A0A7C1RJ04-F1
#
_cell.length_a   1.000
_cell.length_b   1.000
_cell.length_c   1.000
_cell.angle_alpha   90.00
_cell.angle_beta   90.00
_cell.angle_gamma   90.00
#
_symmetry.space_group_name_H-M   'P 1'
#
loop_
_entity.id
_entity.type
_entity.pdbx_description
1 polymer ?
#
loop_
_entity_poly.entity_id
_entity_poly.type
_entity_poly.pdbx_seq_one_letter_code
_entity_poly.pdbx_strand_id
1 'polypeptide(L)'
;MAEKPKNPNQINIELNDEVAQGIYSNLAVITHSSSEFVVDFVRIMPGIKKAQVKSRVILTPEHAKRLLGALADNIKKYEAVHGPIKEVKGSGPVMPMNFGGPTAQA
;
A
#
# COMPACT_ATOMS: atom_id res chain seq x y z
N MET A 1 16.71 35.10 24.30
CA MET A 1 15.78 34.20 23.57
C MET A 1 16.58 33.61 22.41
N ALA A 2 16.83 32.30 22.39
CA ALA A 2 17.64 31.67 21.35
C ALA A 2 16.74 31.26 20.17
N GLU A 3 17.02 31.80 18.98
CA GLU A 3 16.36 31.40 17.74
C GLU A 3 16.78 29.98 17.36
N LYS A 4 15.81 29.07 17.24
CA LYS A 4 16.05 27.72 16.70
C LYS A 4 16.25 27.82 15.18
N PRO A 5 17.24 27.12 14.61
CA PRO A 5 17.47 27.13 13.16
C PRO A 5 16.27 26.52 12.44
N LYS A 6 15.67 27.26 11.49
CA LYS A 6 14.66 26.74 10.58
C LYS A 6 15.31 25.74 9.64
N ASN A 7 14.87 24.47 9.69
CA ASN A 7 15.36 23.41 8.81
C ASN A 7 15.00 23.74 7.34
N PRO A 8 15.98 23.95 6.44
CA PRO A 8 15.74 24.44 5.09
C PRO A 8 15.17 23.39 4.11
N ASN A 9 14.99 22.14 4.52
CA ASN A 9 14.52 21.03 3.67
C ASN A 9 13.08 20.59 3.96
N GLN A 10 12.21 21.50 4.42
CA GLN A 10 10.79 21.19 4.52
C GLN A 10 10.21 21.19 3.10
N ILE A 11 10.17 20.01 2.47
CA ILE A 11 9.46 19.80 1.22
C ILE A 11 7.98 20.05 1.52
N ASN A 12 7.41 21.09 0.91
CA ASN A 12 5.98 21.32 0.97
C ASN A 12 5.31 20.29 0.07
N ILE A 13 4.66 19.30 0.69
CA ILE A 13 3.91 18.28 -0.04
C ILE A 13 2.53 18.86 -0.32
N GLU A 14 2.28 19.27 -1.56
CA GLU A 14 0.96 19.69 -1.98
C GLU A 14 0.05 18.47 -2.11
N LEU A 15 -1.08 18.49 -1.40
CA LEU A 15 -2.12 17.49 -1.47
C LEU A 15 -3.34 18.14 -2.12
N ASN A 16 -3.67 17.73 -3.34
CA ASN A 16 -4.88 18.22 -3.99
C ASN A 16 -6.13 17.60 -3.35
N ASP A 17 -7.27 18.27 -3.50
CA ASP A 17 -8.52 17.87 -2.85
C ASP A 17 -8.97 16.45 -3.27
N GLU A 18 -8.72 16.07 -4.53
CA GLU A 18 -9.08 14.75 -5.04
C GLU A 18 -8.28 13.62 -4.39
N VAL A 19 -6.96 13.78 -4.24
CA VAL A 19 -6.09 12.79 -3.57
C VAL A 19 -6.33 12.81 -2.06
N ALA A 20 -6.68 13.96 -1.49
CA ALA A 20 -7.02 14.09 -0.07
C ALA A 20 -8.25 13.24 0.34
N GLN A 21 -9.21 13.03 -0.58
CA GLN A 21 -10.36 12.15 -0.33
C GLN A 21 -9.96 10.68 -0.18
N GLY A 22 -8.81 10.29 -0.75
CA GLY A 22 -8.31 8.93 -0.72
C GLY A 22 -9.11 7.98 -1.64
N ILE A 23 -8.57 6.77 -1.78
CA ILE A 23 -9.13 5.72 -2.61
C ILE A 23 -9.36 4.49 -1.74
N TYR A 24 -10.61 4.04 -1.65
CA TYR A 24 -10.93 2.81 -0.94
C TYR A 24 -10.48 1.56 -1.72
N SER A 25 -9.73 0.69 -1.05
CA SER A 25 -9.34 -0.64 -1.51
C SER A 25 -9.43 -1.66 -0.38
N ASN A 26 -9.80 -2.89 -0.72
CA ASN A 26 -9.89 -4.01 0.24
C ASN A 26 -8.99 -5.20 -0.15
N LEU A 27 -8.16 -5.03 -1.17
CA LEU A 27 -7.15 -5.99 -1.57
C LEU A 27 -5.92 -5.25 -2.10
N ALA A 28 -4.73 -5.71 -1.73
CA ALA A 28 -3.47 -5.29 -2.33
C ALA A 28 -2.81 -6.50 -3.00
N VAL A 29 -2.41 -6.35 -4.26
CA VAL A 29 -1.65 -7.34 -5.02
C VAL A 29 -0.25 -6.78 -5.22
N ILE A 30 0.77 -7.52 -4.80
CA ILE A 30 2.16 -7.09 -4.89
C ILE A 30 2.89 -8.01 -5.87
N THR A 31 3.45 -7.43 -6.93
CA THR A 31 4.39 -8.10 -7.83
C THR A 31 5.71 -7.35 -7.82
N HIS A 32 6.81 -8.02 -8.17
CA HIS A 32 8.12 -7.38 -8.15
C HIS A 32 9.07 -7.99 -9.18
N SER A 33 10.15 -7.24 -9.43
CA SER A 33 11.35 -7.65 -10.15
C SER A 33 12.58 -7.17 -9.37
N SER A 34 13.77 -7.39 -9.91
CA SER A 34 15.00 -6.84 -9.33
C SER A 34 15.03 -5.31 -9.30
N SER A 35 14.25 -4.64 -10.17
CA SER A 35 14.29 -3.19 -10.33
C SER A 35 13.12 -2.47 -9.66
N GLU A 36 11.98 -3.13 -9.52
CA GLU A 36 10.72 -2.49 -9.11
C GLU A 36 9.81 -3.42 -8.31
N PHE A 37 9.06 -2.83 -7.39
CA PHE A 37 7.89 -3.40 -6.73
C PHE A 37 6.65 -2.65 -7.21
N VAL A 38 5.65 -3.40 -7.66
CA VAL A 38 4.36 -2.87 -8.09
C VAL A 38 3.31 -3.29 -7.08
N VAL A 39 2.62 -2.31 -6.51
CA VAL A 39 1.52 -2.52 -5.55
C VAL A 39 0.22 -2.04 -6.19
N ASP A 40 -0.64 -2.99 -6.51
CA ASP A 40 -1.97 -2.73 -7.06
C ASP A 40 -3.02 -2.79 -5.95
N PHE A 41 -3.66 -1.66 -5.69
CA PHE A 41 -4.78 -1.55 -4.77
C PHE A 41 -6.08 -1.80 -5.52
N VAL A 42 -6.76 -2.89 -5.17
CA VAL A 42 -7.94 -3.40 -5.87
C VAL A 42 -9.17 -3.25 -4.98
N ARG A 43 -10.29 -2.90 -5.62
CA ARG A 43 -11.61 -2.89 -4.99
C ARG A 43 -12.44 -4.03 -5.54
N ILE A 44 -12.89 -4.90 -4.63
CA ILE A 44 -13.78 -6.03 -4.92
C ILE A 44 -15.07 -5.83 -4.16
N MET A 45 -16.19 -5.74 -4.87
CA MET A 45 -17.53 -5.52 -4.30
C MET A 45 -18.44 -6.73 -4.60
N PRO A 46 -19.30 -7.15 -3.65
CA PRO A 46 -20.30 -8.18 -3.91
C PRO A 46 -21.17 -7.84 -5.12
N GLY A 47 -21.50 -8.83 -5.95
CA GLY A 47 -22.35 -8.65 -7.13
C GLY A 47 -21.66 -8.08 -8.37
N ILE A 48 -20.40 -7.63 -8.28
CA ILE A 48 -19.63 -7.15 -9.43
C ILE A 48 -18.63 -8.25 -9.86
N LYS A 49 -18.78 -8.76 -11.08
CA LYS A 49 -17.95 -9.85 -11.61
C LYS A 49 -16.51 -9.45 -11.94
N LYS A 50 -16.18 -8.16 -11.95
CA LYS A 50 -14.87 -7.64 -12.34
C LYS A 50 -14.25 -6.83 -11.19
N ALA A 51 -13.10 -7.28 -10.71
CA ALA A 51 -12.27 -6.50 -9.81
C ALA A 51 -11.67 -5.31 -10.56
N GLN A 52 -11.65 -4.13 -9.94
CA GLN A 52 -11.05 -2.93 -10.53
C GLN A 52 -9.81 -2.53 -9.74
N VAL A 53 -8.68 -2.36 -10.43
CA VAL A 53 -7.50 -1.68 -9.87
C VAL A 53 -7.86 -0.20 -9.71
N LYS A 54 -7.79 0.30 -8.49
CA LYS A 54 -8.13 1.68 -8.14
C LYS A 54 -6.91 2.58 -8.05
N SER A 55 -5.76 2.02 -7.68
CA SER A 55 -4.48 2.70 -7.69
C SER A 55 -3.35 1.71 -7.92
N ARG A 56 -2.28 2.17 -8.56
CA ARG A 56 -1.02 1.43 -8.74
C ARG A 56 0.10 2.32 -8.22
N VAL A 57 0.92 1.78 -7.34
CA VAL A 57 2.13 2.44 -6.85
C VAL A 57 3.33 1.59 -7.23
N ILE A 58 4.32 2.21 -7.88
CA ILE A 58 5.57 1.56 -8.27
C ILE A 58 6.67 2.12 -7.38
N LEU A 59 7.45 1.22 -6.76
CA LEU A 59 8.49 1.55 -5.80
C LEU A 59 9.78 0.86 -6.21
N THR A 60 10.92 1.49 -5.93
CA THR A 60 12.20 0.76 -5.97
C THR A 60 12.27 -0.21 -4.77
N PRO A 61 13.07 -1.29 -4.84
CA PRO A 61 13.21 -2.25 -3.74
C PRO A 61 13.57 -1.61 -2.38
N GLU A 62 14.42 -0.58 -2.40
CA GLU A 62 14.78 0.16 -1.17
C GLU A 62 13.58 0.88 -0.55
N HIS A 63 12.74 1.54 -1.37
CA HIS A 63 11.55 2.24 -0.89
C HIS A 63 10.47 1.27 -0.43
N ALA A 64 10.30 0.13 -1.10
CA ALA A 64 9.41 -0.93 -0.65
C ALA A 64 9.81 -1.45 0.75
N LYS A 65 11.12 -1.68 0.98
CA LYS A 65 11.63 -2.11 2.30
C LYS A 65 11.41 -1.04 3.37
N ARG A 66 11.65 0.24 3.06
CA ARG A 66 11.38 1.36 3.98
C ARG A 66 9.89 1.47 4.31
N LEU A 67 9.03 1.34 3.30
CA LEU A 67 7.57 1.36 3.48
C LEU A 67 7.10 0.24 4.40
N LEU A 68 7.58 -0.99 4.19
CA LEU A 68 7.25 -2.13 5.04
C LEU A 68 7.59 -1.86 6.51
N GLY A 69 8.80 -1.37 6.79
CA GLY A 69 9.22 -1.05 8.17
C GLY A 69 8.33 0.01 8.81
N ALA A 70 8.12 1.13 8.10
CA ALA A 70 7.27 2.20 8.60
C ALA A 70 5.82 1.75 8.81
N LEU A 71 5.26 0.96 7.90
CA LEU A 71 3.90 0.46 8.00
C LEU A 71 3.75 -0.53 9.17
N ALA A 72 4.69 -1.46 9.33
CA ALA A 72 4.69 -2.42 10.44
C ALA A 72 4.76 -1.71 11.80
N ASP A 73 5.60 -0.67 11.93
CA ASP A 73 5.70 0.09 13.18
C ASP A 73 4.42 0.88 13.49
N ASN A 74 3.76 1.44 12.47
CA ASN A 74 2.49 2.13 12.66
C ASN A 74 1.34 1.17 13.01
N ILE A 75 1.30 -0.03 12.41
CA ILE A 75 0.34 -1.08 12.78
C ILE A 75 0.52 -1.48 14.24
N LYS A 76 1.77 -1.75 14.69
CA LYS A 76 2.04 -2.07 16.10
C LYS A 76 1.56 -0.99 17.07
N LYS A 77 1.78 0.28 16.73
CA LYS A 77 1.31 1.42 17.53
C LYS A 77 -0.22 1.47 17.58
N TYR A 78 -0.89 1.24 16.46
CA TYR A 78 -2.34 1.17 16.41
C TYR A 78 -2.88 0.03 17.28
N GLU A 79 -2.32 -1.17 17.14
CA GLU A 79 -2.74 -2.36 17.90
C GLU A 79 -2.50 -2.23 19.40
N ALA A 80 -1.45 -1.51 19.82
CA ALA A 80 -1.20 -1.23 21.23
C ALA A 80 -2.33 -0.39 21.88
N VAL A 81 -3.06 0.40 21.09
CA VAL A 81 -4.16 1.25 21.56
C VAL A 81 -5.53 0.60 21.34
N HIS A 82 -5.73 -0.06 20.20
CA HIS A 82 -7.03 -0.58 19.76
C HIS A 82 -7.19 -2.10 19.91
N GLY A 83 -6.15 -2.79 20.37
CA GLY A 83 -6.07 -4.24 20.38
C GLY A 83 -5.62 -4.81 19.02
N PRO A 84 -5.32 -6.12 18.98
CA PRO A 84 -4.79 -6.76 17.78
C PRO A 84 -5.79 -6.71 16.63
N ILE A 85 -5.30 -6.41 15.43
CA ILE A 85 -6.06 -6.54 14.19
C ILE A 85 -6.33 -8.04 13.99
N LYS A 86 -7.60 -8.39 13.86
CA LYS A 86 -7.98 -9.79 13.60
C LYS A 86 -7.43 -10.20 12.25
N GLU A 87 -6.48 -11.14 12.25
CA GLU A 87 -6.05 -11.77 11.01
C GLU A 87 -7.24 -12.48 10.39
N VAL A 88 -7.65 -12.03 9.20
CA VAL A 88 -8.61 -12.78 8.42
C VAL A 88 -7.87 -13.87 7.66
N LYS A 89 -7.51 -14.94 8.38
CA LYS A 89 -6.97 -16.16 7.77
C LYS A 89 -8.05 -16.75 6.86
N GLY A 90 -8.02 -16.41 5.57
CA GLY A 90 -8.82 -17.05 4.53
C GLY A 90 -9.96 -16.25 3.90
N SER A 91 -10.03 -14.91 4.00
CA SER A 91 -11.07 -14.13 3.29
C SER A 91 -10.57 -13.03 2.36
N GLY A 92 -9.28 -13.02 2.02
CA GLY A 92 -8.89 -12.43 0.73
C GLY A 92 -9.50 -13.31 -0.36
N PRO A 93 -10.12 -12.76 -1.42
CA PRO A 93 -10.58 -13.58 -2.52
C PRO A 93 -9.42 -14.45 -2.99
N VAL A 94 -9.63 -15.76 -2.97
CA VAL A 94 -8.71 -16.73 -3.53
C VAL A 94 -8.62 -16.39 -5.01
N MET A 95 -7.60 -15.60 -5.38
CA MET A 95 -7.37 -15.23 -6.76
C MET A 95 -7.15 -16.56 -7.51
N PRO A 96 -7.94 -16.86 -8.56
CA PRO A 96 -7.61 -17.97 -9.43
C PRO A 96 -6.19 -17.74 -9.95
N MET A 97 -5.29 -18.72 -9.76
CA MET A 97 -3.87 -18.69 -10.16
C MET A 97 -3.64 -18.56 -11.69
N ASN A 98 -4.67 -18.16 -12.44
CA ASN A 98 -4.72 -18.18 -13.89
C ASN A 98 -4.89 -16.78 -14.51
N PHE A 99 -4.41 -15.73 -13.83
CA PHE A 99 -4.24 -14.41 -14.46
C PHE A 99 -3.09 -14.49 -15.46
N GLY A 100 -3.45 -14.89 -16.70
CA GLY A 100 -2.53 -15.14 -17.79
C GLY A 100 -1.71 -13.92 -18.19
N GLY A 101 -0.39 -14.07 -18.07
CA GLY A 101 0.68 -13.21 -18.57
C GLY A 101 1.99 -13.97 -18.35
N PRO A 102 3.02 -13.79 -19.20
CA PRO A 102 4.21 -14.66 -19.18
C PRO A 102 4.85 -14.65 -17.79
N THR A 103 5.21 -15.85 -17.34
CA THR A 103 5.99 -16.13 -16.15
C THR A 103 7.26 -15.28 -16.14
N ALA A 104 7.19 -14.10 -15.52
CA ALA A 104 8.38 -13.44 -15.01
C ALA A 104 8.82 -14.25 -13.78
N GLN A 105 10.00 -14.82 -13.91
CA GLN A 105 10.56 -15.83 -13.02
C GLN A 105 10.84 -15.27 -11.61
N ALA A 106 10.59 -16.15 -10.63
CA ALA A 106 11.14 -16.26 -9.27
C ALA A 106 11.43 -14.98 -8.47
#